data_AF-A0A1U9QMJ6-F1
#
_entry.id   AF-A0A1U9QMJ6-F1
#
_cell.length_a   1.000
_cell.length_b   1.000
_cell.length_c   1.000
_cell.angle_alpha   90.00
_cell.angle_beta   90.00
_cell.angle_gamma   90.00
#
_symmetry.space_group_name_H-M   'P 1'
#
loop_
_entity.id
_entity.type
_entity.pdbx_description
1 polymer ?
#
loop_
_entity_poly.entity_id
_entity_poly.type
_entity_poly.pdbx_seq_one_letter_code
_entity_poly.pdbx_strand_id
1 'polypeptide(L)'
;MAQGAFTAAFPALDTADLKCRCFGPTLRWTTPGEGKGKACLDDHGRGTIEFENVPKAAVGTAMTECWGVDWFDEGPGGFADAEPGQYHYEDEQTYSEYEFDVNADGTVTFGISYVKVDDIVAMLDALERALADQRPA
;
A
#
# COMPACT_ATOMS: atom_id res chain seq x y z
N MET A 1 -4.29 -0.40 19.42
CA MET A 1 -5.04 -1.32 18.53
C MET A 1 -4.61 -1.04 17.10
N ALA A 2 -4.51 -2.05 16.23
CA ALA A 2 -3.96 -1.91 14.87
C ALA A 2 -4.58 -0.79 14.03
N GLN A 3 -5.90 -0.60 14.11
CA GLN A 3 -6.58 0.50 13.41
C GLN A 3 -6.07 1.88 13.81
N GLY A 4 -5.81 2.09 15.11
CA GLY A 4 -5.23 3.34 15.57
C GLY A 4 -3.79 3.53 15.09
N ALA A 5 -3.06 2.45 14.83
CA ALA A 5 -1.74 2.53 14.21
C ALA A 5 -1.85 2.86 12.71
N PHE A 6 -2.79 2.25 11.99
CA PHE A 6 -3.04 2.56 10.59
C PHE A 6 -3.47 4.02 10.38
N THR A 7 -4.40 4.54 11.19
CA THR A 7 -4.82 5.95 11.08
C THR A 7 -3.76 6.93 11.61
N ALA A 8 -2.85 6.50 12.48
CA ALA A 8 -1.70 7.31 12.88
C ALA A 8 -0.67 7.42 11.74
N ALA A 9 -0.41 6.32 11.03
CA ALA A 9 0.51 6.28 9.88
C ALA A 9 -0.07 6.93 8.62
N PHE A 10 -1.37 6.78 8.39
CA PHE A 10 -2.07 7.32 7.23
C PHE A 10 -3.36 8.02 7.66
N PRO A 11 -3.30 9.31 8.05
CA PRO A 11 -4.42 10.03 8.66
C PRO A 11 -5.67 10.17 7.78
N ALA A 12 -5.52 10.02 6.47
CA ALA A 12 -6.64 10.08 5.52
C ALA A 12 -7.46 8.77 5.46
N LEU A 13 -7.10 7.74 6.24
CA LEU A 13 -7.91 6.54 6.43
C LEU A 13 -9.11 6.83 7.34
N ASP A 14 -10.31 6.74 6.76
CA ASP A 14 -11.59 6.92 7.43
C ASP A 14 -12.10 5.61 8.07
N THR A 15 -12.55 5.73 9.31
CA THR A 15 -13.15 4.67 10.13
C THR A 15 -14.66 4.54 9.96
N ALA A 16 -15.31 5.49 9.27
CA ALA A 16 -16.77 5.63 9.23
C ALA A 16 -17.49 4.64 8.30
N ASP A 17 -16.80 4.03 7.33
CA ASP A 17 -17.38 3.00 6.46
C ASP A 17 -17.04 1.57 6.92
N LEU A 18 -17.80 1.11 7.92
CA LEU A 18 -17.66 -0.21 8.54
C LEU A 18 -18.08 -1.40 7.66
N LYS A 19 -18.33 -1.21 6.35
CA LYS A 19 -18.66 -2.33 5.44
C LYS A 19 -17.41 -3.13 5.09
N CYS A 20 -16.89 -3.89 6.04
CA CYS A 20 -15.90 -4.94 5.78
C CYS A 20 -16.57 -6.31 5.67
N ARG A 21 -16.18 -7.11 4.67
CA ARG A 21 -16.58 -8.52 4.54
C ARG A 21 -15.52 -9.51 5.04
N CYS A 22 -14.40 -9.04 5.60
CA CYS A 22 -13.20 -9.85 5.81
C CYS A 22 -12.70 -9.89 7.28
N PHE A 23 -13.55 -9.51 8.24
CA PHE A 23 -13.31 -9.49 9.70
C PHE A 23 -12.56 -8.23 10.23
N GLY A 24 -13.27 -7.44 11.06
CA GLY A 24 -12.79 -6.16 11.60
C GLY A 24 -13.22 -4.93 10.78
N PRO A 25 -13.23 -3.72 11.36
CA PRO A 25 -13.45 -2.48 10.61
C PRO A 25 -12.49 -2.34 9.44
N THR A 26 -13.03 -2.10 8.24
CA THR A 26 -12.25 -1.63 7.10
C THR A 26 -12.10 -0.13 7.21
N LEU A 27 -10.87 0.34 7.14
CA LEU A 27 -10.57 1.75 6.96
C LEU A 27 -10.58 2.05 5.46
N ARG A 28 -11.17 3.17 5.05
CA ARG A 28 -11.22 3.57 3.64
C ARG A 28 -10.49 4.87 3.42
N TRP A 29 -9.85 4.97 2.27
CA TRP A 29 -9.22 6.20 1.82
C TRP A 29 -9.75 6.57 0.44
N THR A 30 -9.97 7.86 0.20
CA THR A 30 -10.25 8.42 -1.12
C THR A 30 -9.79 9.86 -1.12
N THR A 31 -8.83 10.19 -1.99
CA THR A 31 -8.33 11.56 -2.16
C THR A 31 -8.15 11.82 -3.66
N PRO A 32 -8.89 12.79 -4.24
CA PRO A 32 -8.79 13.09 -5.66
C PRO A 32 -7.34 13.39 -6.08
N GLY A 33 -6.85 12.69 -7.10
CA GLY A 33 -5.48 12.85 -7.62
C GLY A 33 -4.40 12.06 -6.87
N GLU A 34 -4.69 11.52 -5.68
CA GLU A 34 -3.73 10.70 -4.90
C GLU A 34 -4.09 9.22 -4.89
N GLY A 35 -5.37 8.89 -4.99
CA GLY A 35 -5.85 7.52 -5.07
C GLY A 35 -7.02 7.24 -4.13
N LYS A 36 -7.33 5.96 -3.99
CA LYS A 36 -8.36 5.46 -3.08
C LYS A 36 -8.03 4.03 -2.68
N GLY A 37 -8.65 3.54 -1.63
CA GLY A 37 -8.49 2.14 -1.26
C GLY A 37 -8.98 1.82 0.12
N LYS A 38 -8.45 0.72 0.66
CA LYS A 38 -8.80 0.25 1.99
C LYS A 38 -7.62 -0.36 2.73
N ALA A 39 -7.69 -0.31 4.06
CA ALA A 39 -6.82 -1.05 4.97
C ALA A 39 -7.67 -1.87 5.95
N CYS A 40 -7.32 -3.12 6.20
CA CYS A 40 -8.03 -4.01 7.11
C CYS A 40 -7.11 -5.03 7.78
N LEU A 41 -7.69 -5.81 8.69
CA LEU A 41 -7.06 -6.98 9.28
C LEU A 41 -7.77 -8.25 8.79
N ASP A 42 -7.08 -9.38 8.82
CA ASP A 42 -7.69 -10.69 8.71
C ASP A 42 -7.97 -11.32 10.10
N ASP A 43 -8.50 -12.54 10.12
CA ASP A 43 -8.84 -13.30 11.33
C ASP A 43 -7.61 -13.83 12.09
N HIS A 44 -6.43 -13.75 11.50
CA HIS A 44 -5.13 -14.02 12.13
C HIS A 44 -4.44 -12.74 12.63
N GLY A 45 -5.07 -11.58 12.48
CA GLY A 45 -4.52 -10.29 12.90
C GLY A 45 -3.40 -9.77 12.00
N ARG A 46 -3.33 -10.24 10.75
CA ARG A 46 -2.42 -9.74 9.71
C ARG A 46 -3.07 -8.59 8.96
N GLY A 47 -2.26 -7.65 8.47
CA GLY A 47 -2.72 -6.48 7.74
C GLY A 47 -2.88 -6.74 6.25
N THR A 48 -3.86 -6.07 5.66
CA THR A 48 -4.05 -6.00 4.20
C THR A 48 -4.36 -4.56 3.79
N ILE A 49 -3.73 -4.10 2.70
CA ILE A 49 -4.11 -2.88 1.99
C ILE A 49 -4.41 -3.17 0.53
N GLU A 50 -5.43 -2.52 -0.03
CA GLU A 50 -5.80 -2.60 -1.45
C GLU A 50 -6.11 -1.19 -1.95
N PHE A 51 -5.18 -0.61 -2.71
CA PHE A 51 -5.23 0.78 -3.17
C PHE A 51 -5.26 0.83 -4.70
N GLU A 52 -5.93 1.85 -5.23
CA GLU A 52 -6.18 2.04 -6.66
C GLU A 52 -5.78 3.46 -7.10
N ASN A 53 -5.20 3.54 -8.29
CA ASN A 53 -4.80 4.80 -8.95
C ASN A 53 -3.88 5.68 -8.10
N VAL A 54 -2.89 5.06 -7.44
CA VAL A 54 -1.90 5.78 -6.61
C VAL A 54 -0.70 6.19 -7.46
N PRO A 55 -0.15 7.40 -7.36
CA PRO A 55 1.05 7.79 -8.10
C PRO A 55 2.20 6.79 -7.95
N LYS A 56 2.71 6.24 -9.07
CA LYS A 56 3.80 5.25 -9.08
C LYS A 56 5.04 5.73 -8.34
N ALA A 57 5.37 7.02 -8.47
CA ALA A 57 6.51 7.62 -7.79
C ALA A 57 6.38 7.56 -6.25
N ALA A 58 5.17 7.77 -5.72
CA ALA A 58 4.92 7.64 -4.28
C ALA A 58 5.06 6.19 -3.81
N VAL A 59 4.45 5.26 -4.56
CA VAL A 59 4.54 3.82 -4.28
C VAL A 59 5.99 3.35 -4.31
N GLY A 60 6.75 3.67 -5.36
CA GLY A 60 8.15 3.24 -5.49
C GLY A 60 9.06 3.78 -4.37
N THR A 61 8.81 5.01 -3.89
CA THR A 61 9.51 5.57 -2.74
C THR A 61 9.22 4.77 -1.47
N ALA A 62 7.93 4.50 -1.19
CA ALA A 62 7.51 3.74 -0.02
C ALA A 62 8.04 2.29 -0.04
N MET A 63 7.93 1.62 -1.19
CA MET A 63 8.47 0.27 -1.42
C MET A 63 9.97 0.20 -1.11
N THR A 64 10.73 1.15 -1.64
CA THR A 64 12.19 1.21 -1.45
C THR A 64 12.56 1.42 0.01
N GLU A 65 11.79 2.25 0.73
CA GLU A 65 12.01 2.49 2.16
C GLU A 65 11.70 1.25 3.01
N CYS A 66 10.61 0.55 2.71
CA CYS A 66 10.15 -0.59 3.52
C CYS A 66 10.89 -1.88 3.23
N TRP A 67 11.20 -2.16 1.97
CA TRP A 67 11.70 -3.47 1.53
C TRP A 67 13.03 -3.41 0.77
N GLY A 68 13.50 -2.21 0.42
CA GLY A 68 14.74 -2.01 -0.32
C GLY A 68 14.55 -2.02 -1.83
N VAL A 69 15.56 -1.51 -2.53
CA VAL A 69 15.54 -1.38 -4.01
C VAL A 69 15.56 -2.74 -4.73
N ASP A 70 16.22 -3.73 -4.13
CA ASP A 70 16.38 -5.07 -4.70
C ASP A 70 15.14 -5.95 -4.53
N TRP A 71 14.06 -5.41 -3.97
CA TRP A 71 12.81 -6.16 -3.81
C TRP A 71 12.03 -6.28 -5.14
N PHE A 72 12.32 -5.40 -6.11
CA PHE A 72 11.76 -5.44 -7.46
C PHE A 72 12.88 -5.55 -8.50
N ASP A 73 12.94 -6.65 -9.24
CA ASP A 73 14.01 -6.96 -10.21
C ASP A 73 13.85 -6.27 -11.59
N GLU A 74 13.10 -5.17 -11.67
CA GLU A 74 12.75 -4.50 -12.94
C GLU A 74 13.82 -3.51 -13.42
N GLY A 75 14.81 -3.17 -12.58
CA GLY A 75 15.88 -2.23 -12.94
C GLY A 75 16.67 -1.73 -11.72
N PRO A 76 17.74 -0.92 -11.94
CA PRO A 76 18.56 -0.38 -10.86
C PRO A 76 17.81 0.58 -9.93
N GLY A 77 16.67 1.12 -10.36
CA GLY A 77 15.73 1.91 -9.53
C GLY A 77 14.62 1.09 -8.88
N GLY A 78 14.64 -0.24 -9.02
CA GLY A 78 13.62 -1.14 -8.46
C GLY A 78 12.22 -0.83 -9.01
N PHE A 79 11.25 -0.70 -8.12
CA PHE A 79 9.85 -0.40 -8.49
C PHE A 79 9.67 0.90 -9.28
N ALA A 80 10.56 1.88 -9.11
CA ALA A 80 10.50 3.14 -9.86
C ALA A 80 10.72 2.92 -11.37
N ASP A 81 11.50 1.91 -11.75
CA ASP A 81 11.82 1.57 -13.13
C ASP A 81 10.83 0.55 -13.73
N ALA A 82 9.90 0.00 -12.95
CA ALA A 82 8.93 -1.00 -13.42
C ALA A 82 8.09 -0.49 -14.61
N GLU A 83 8.09 -1.21 -15.73
CA GLU A 83 7.29 -0.85 -16.89
C GLU A 83 5.79 -1.12 -16.63
N PRO A 84 4.87 -0.54 -17.44
CA PRO A 84 3.45 -0.85 -17.31
C PRO A 84 3.17 -2.36 -17.47
N GLY A 85 2.46 -2.94 -16.51
CA GLY A 85 2.26 -4.38 -16.44
C GLY A 85 1.77 -4.86 -15.07
N GLN A 86 1.50 -6.16 -15.00
CA GLN A 86 1.07 -6.84 -13.78
C GLN A 86 2.22 -7.63 -13.16
N TYR A 87 2.43 -7.42 -11.87
CA TYR A 87 3.49 -8.01 -11.08
C TYR A 87 2.88 -8.69 -9.86
N HIS A 88 3.33 -9.91 -9.56
CA HIS A 88 2.84 -10.68 -8.43
C HIS A 88 4.00 -11.38 -7.74
N TYR A 89 4.08 -11.21 -6.43
CA TYR A 89 5.06 -11.84 -5.55
C TYR A 89 4.35 -12.49 -4.37
N GLU A 90 4.82 -13.67 -4.00
CA GLU A 90 4.38 -14.40 -2.82
C GLU A 90 5.61 -14.75 -1.97
N ASP A 91 5.56 -14.45 -0.68
CA ASP A 91 6.55 -14.94 0.27
C ASP A 91 6.10 -16.30 0.80
N GLU A 92 6.76 -17.37 0.32
CA GLU A 92 6.43 -18.75 0.70
C GLU A 92 6.56 -19.03 2.21
N GLN A 93 7.33 -18.22 2.97
CA GLN A 93 7.51 -18.42 4.40
C GLN A 93 6.38 -17.79 5.21
N THR A 94 5.89 -16.63 4.79
CA THR A 94 4.86 -15.87 5.51
C THR A 94 3.47 -15.98 4.90
N TYR A 95 3.36 -16.52 3.68
CA TYR A 95 2.18 -16.49 2.81
C TYR A 95 1.69 -15.06 2.55
N SER A 96 2.61 -14.09 2.55
CA SER A 96 2.30 -12.71 2.22
C SER A 96 2.24 -12.55 0.71
N GLU A 97 1.21 -11.87 0.22
CA GLU A 97 0.96 -11.70 -1.21
C GLU A 97 1.07 -10.22 -1.57
N TYR A 98 1.69 -9.93 -2.70
CA TYR A 98 1.94 -8.60 -3.20
C TYR A 98 1.60 -8.53 -4.68
N GLU A 99 0.55 -7.79 -5.02
CA GLU A 99 0.07 -7.61 -6.38
C GLU A 99 0.19 -6.15 -6.77
N PHE A 100 0.79 -5.87 -7.93
CA PHE A 100 0.92 -4.51 -8.47
C PHE A 100 0.52 -4.50 -9.94
N ASP A 101 -0.42 -3.64 -10.29
CA ASP A 101 -0.78 -3.29 -11.65
C ASP A 101 -0.29 -1.88 -11.94
N VAL A 102 0.83 -1.77 -12.66
CA VAL A 102 1.45 -0.51 -13.05
C VAL A 102 0.76 -0.02 -14.32
N ASN A 103 0.00 1.07 -14.18
CA ASN A 103 -0.76 1.65 -15.26
C ASN A 103 0.13 2.52 -16.17
N ALA A 104 -0.22 2.58 -17.46
CA ALA A 104 0.48 3.40 -18.44
C ALA A 104 0.39 4.92 -18.18
N ASP A 105 -0.53 5.36 -17.32
CA ASP A 105 -0.70 6.77 -16.93
C ASP A 105 0.20 7.19 -15.75
N GLY A 106 1.09 6.31 -15.29
CA GLY A 106 2.00 6.59 -14.17
C GLY A 106 1.37 6.37 -12.80
N THR A 107 0.22 5.70 -12.72
CA THR A 107 -0.39 5.26 -11.47
C THR A 107 -0.20 3.75 -11.24
N VAL A 108 -0.52 3.28 -10.04
CA VAL A 108 -0.46 1.89 -9.64
C VAL A 108 -1.74 1.53 -8.89
N THR A 109 -2.30 0.37 -9.22
CA THR A 109 -3.27 -0.33 -8.38
C THR A 109 -2.56 -1.49 -7.72
N PHE A 110 -2.60 -1.59 -6.40
CA PHE A 110 -1.84 -2.63 -5.69
C PHE A 110 -2.57 -3.19 -4.47
N GLY A 111 -2.27 -4.45 -4.19
CA GLY A 111 -2.68 -5.19 -3.00
C GLY A 111 -1.47 -5.72 -2.26
N ILE A 112 -1.42 -5.51 -0.94
CA ILE A 112 -0.44 -6.15 -0.06
C ILE A 112 -1.23 -6.84 1.03
N SER A 113 -1.14 -8.16 1.08
CA SER A 113 -2.03 -9.02 1.87
C SER A 113 -1.28 -9.92 2.82
N TYR A 114 -1.91 -10.23 3.95
CA TYR A 114 -1.43 -11.23 4.91
C TYR A 114 -0.04 -10.93 5.48
N VAL A 115 0.31 -9.65 5.61
CA VAL A 115 1.59 -9.18 6.15
C VAL A 115 1.45 -8.80 7.64
N LYS A 116 2.57 -8.65 8.35
CA LYS A 116 2.51 -8.21 9.75
C LYS A 116 1.96 -6.78 9.82
N VAL A 117 1.25 -6.49 10.91
CA VAL A 117 0.68 -5.15 11.15
C VAL A 117 1.76 -4.07 11.11
N ASP A 118 2.92 -4.33 11.71
CA ASP A 118 4.02 -3.37 11.74
C ASP A 118 4.55 -3.05 10.34
N ASP A 119 4.57 -4.03 9.43
CA ASP A 119 5.01 -3.83 8.04
C ASP A 119 3.98 -2.99 7.25
N ILE A 120 2.67 -3.21 7.46
CA ILE A 120 1.63 -2.33 6.88
C ILE A 120 1.71 -0.92 7.44
N VAL A 121 1.95 -0.77 8.74
CA VAL A 121 2.12 0.54 9.37
C VAL A 121 3.31 1.28 8.75
N ALA A 122 4.44 0.60 8.55
CA ALA A 122 5.61 1.17 7.91
C ALA A 122 5.32 1.59 6.46
N MET A 123 4.66 0.73 5.68
CA MET A 123 4.28 1.03 4.29
C MET A 123 3.31 2.22 4.20
N LEU A 124 2.33 2.27 5.08
CA LEU A 124 1.36 3.37 5.16
C LEU A 124 2.04 4.70 5.52
N ASP A 125 2.94 4.70 6.51
CA ASP A 125 3.68 5.91 6.92
C ASP A 125 4.58 6.43 5.80
N ALA A 126 5.35 5.53 5.17
CA ALA A 126 6.23 5.89 4.07
C ALA A 126 5.44 6.42 2.86
N LEU A 127 4.30 5.79 2.55
CA LEU A 127 3.43 6.23 1.46
C LEU A 127 2.80 7.60 1.74
N GLU A 128 2.30 7.87 2.94
CA GLU A 128 1.74 9.18 3.29
C GLU A 128 2.80 10.29 3.17
N ARG A 129 4.03 10.05 3.63
CA ARG A 129 5.15 10.99 3.44
C ARG A 129 5.45 11.23 1.97
N ALA A 130 5.55 10.16 1.17
CA ALA A 130 5.84 10.26 -0.25
C ALA A 130 4.73 10.95 -1.06
N LEU A 131 3.46 10.80 -0.65
CA LEU A 131 2.33 11.54 -1.21
C LEU A 131 2.36 13.00 -0.78
N ALA A 132 2.65 13.28 0.50
CA ALA A 132 2.73 14.65 1.02
C ALA A 132 3.77 15.50 0.28
N ASP A 133 4.92 14.93 -0.09
CA ASP A 133 5.96 15.60 -0.88
C ASP A 133 5.51 15.99 -2.29
N GLN A 134 4.43 15.38 -2.80
CA GLN A 134 3.85 15.66 -4.12
C GLN A 134 2.65 16.60 -4.07
N ARG A 135 2.10 16.87 -2.87
CA ARG A 135 0.96 17.77 -2.72
C ARG A 135 1.40 19.21 -3.06
N PRO A 136 0.59 19.97 -3.79
CA PRO A 136 0.88 21.39 -4.01
C PRO A 136 0.89 22.14 -2.67
N ALA A 137 1.86 23.05 -2.52
CA ALA A 137 2.03 23.92 -1.36
C ALA A 137 0.92 24.98 -1.22
#